data_AF-A0A090MN30-F1
#
_entry.id   AF-A0A090MN30-F1
#
_cell.length_a   1.000
_cell.length_b   1.000
_cell.length_c   1.000
_cell.angle_alpha   90.00
_cell.angle_beta   90.00
_cell.angle_gamma   90.00
#
_symmetry.space_group_name_H-M   'P 1'
#
loop_
_entity.id
_entity.type
_entity.pdbx_description
1 polymer ?
#
loop_
_entity_poly.entity_id
_entity_poly.type
_entity_poly.pdbx_seq_one_letter_code
_entity_poly.pdbx_strand_id
1 'polypeptide(L)'
;MAPGLSDILDDLRLSARSLLDYSESLLNPTVRLGVTGLSRAGKTVFITALVHGFLRGGRFPVFESLSSGRIARARLEPQPDDGIPRFAYEAHLSTLIEKRLWPQSTTDISELRLAIDYQRENGAMRTLTLDIVDYPGEWLLDLPLLHKSYEQWSAESIALSRQVPRAALARPCMSILKALRPSRRRTKRRR
;
A
#
# COMPACT_ATOMS: atom_id res chain seq x y z
N MET A 1 14.52 24.78 -23.40
CA MET A 1 13.16 24.56 -23.93
C MET A 1 12.21 25.32 -23.03
N ALA A 2 11.47 26.29 -23.56
CA ALA A 2 10.48 27.04 -22.77
C ALA A 2 9.33 26.09 -22.39
N PRO A 3 8.81 26.12 -21.16
CA PRO A 3 7.67 25.29 -20.76
C PRO A 3 6.46 25.65 -21.62
N GLY A 4 5.75 24.63 -22.11
CA GLY A 4 4.55 24.82 -22.92
C GLY A 4 3.41 25.36 -22.05
N LEU A 5 2.48 26.11 -22.65
CA LEU A 5 1.27 26.59 -21.96
C LEU A 5 0.44 25.44 -21.34
N SER A 6 0.57 24.22 -21.88
CA SER A 6 -0.01 22.99 -21.32
C SER A 6 0.59 22.61 -19.98
N ASP A 7 1.92 22.70 -19.82
CA ASP A 7 2.62 22.30 -18.61
C ASP A 7 2.26 23.24 -17.44
N ILE A 8 2.08 24.53 -17.73
CA ILE A 8 1.68 25.55 -16.74
C ILE A 8 0.22 25.34 -16.31
N LEU A 9 -0.68 24.97 -17.23
CA LEU A 9 -2.08 24.68 -16.93
C LEU A 9 -2.25 23.39 -16.11
N ASP A 10 -1.44 22.37 -16.37
CA ASP A 10 -1.47 21.12 -15.61
C ASP A 10 -0.83 21.28 -14.22
N ASP A 11 0.28 22.03 -14.12
CA ASP A 11 0.91 22.36 -12.83
C ASP A 11 -0.01 23.24 -11.96
N LEU A 12 -0.75 24.19 -12.56
CA LEU A 12 -1.77 24.97 -11.85
C LEU A 12 -2.95 24.11 -11.36
N ARG A 13 -3.38 23.11 -12.14
CA ARG A 13 -4.44 22.17 -11.71
C ARG A 13 -3.98 21.25 -10.59
N LEU A 14 -2.75 20.74 -10.67
CA LEU A 14 -2.15 19.89 -9.63
C LEU A 14 -1.94 20.68 -8.33
N SER A 15 -1.47 21.92 -8.44
CA SER A 15 -1.31 22.85 -7.31
C SER A 15 -2.65 23.18 -6.66
N ALA A 16 -3.68 23.50 -7.45
CA ALA A 16 -5.01 23.80 -6.95
C ALA A 16 -5.65 22.60 -6.23
N ARG A 17 -5.47 21.37 -6.73
CA ARG A 17 -5.91 20.15 -6.05
C ARG A 17 -5.19 19.95 -4.71
N SER A 18 -3.87 20.13 -4.67
CA SER A 18 -3.10 19.99 -3.43
C SER A 18 -3.48 21.02 -2.35
N LEU A 19 -3.86 22.25 -2.75
CA LEU A 19 -4.34 23.27 -1.83
C LEU A 19 -5.76 23.01 -1.34
N LEU A 20 -6.63 22.49 -2.21
CA LEU A 20 -7.98 22.05 -1.83
C LEU A 20 -7.90 20.88 -0.85
N ASP A 21 -7.11 19.84 -1.15
CA ASP A 21 -6.84 18.70 -0.25
C ASP A 21 -6.28 19.16 1.10
N TYR A 22 -5.38 20.14 1.10
CA TYR A 22 -4.82 20.72 2.33
C TYR A 22 -5.88 21.47 3.16
N SER A 23 -6.76 22.23 2.50
CA SER A 23 -7.84 22.97 3.18
C SER A 23 -8.96 22.07 3.72
N GLU A 24 -9.30 20.99 3.01
CA GLU A 24 -10.22 19.96 3.52
C GLU A 24 -9.61 19.19 4.68
N SER A 25 -8.30 18.90 4.65
CA SER A 25 -7.56 18.26 5.74
C SER A 25 -7.58 19.07 7.05
N LEU A 26 -7.64 20.40 6.97
CA LEU A 26 -7.76 21.28 8.15
C LEU A 26 -9.15 21.22 8.81
N LEU A 27 -10.20 20.88 8.05
CA LEU A 27 -11.58 20.76 8.56
C LEU A 27 -11.92 19.33 8.96
N ASN A 28 -11.45 18.36 8.18
CA ASN A 28 -11.60 16.92 8.36
C ASN A 28 -10.20 16.27 8.36
N PRO A 29 -9.63 16.00 9.55
CA PRO A 29 -8.30 15.39 9.63
C PRO A 29 -8.27 14.10 8.81
N THR A 30 -7.26 13.98 7.93
CA THR A 30 -7.05 12.80 7.09
C THR A 30 -5.82 12.04 7.55
N VAL A 31 -5.96 10.74 7.81
CA VAL A 31 -4.87 9.83 8.17
C VAL A 31 -4.74 8.78 7.09
N ARG A 32 -3.54 8.60 6.55
CA ARG A 32 -3.22 7.52 5.62
C ARG A 32 -2.42 6.43 6.32
N LEU A 33 -3.01 5.24 6.40
CA LEU A 33 -2.45 4.06 7.02
C LEU A 33 -1.98 3.08 5.95
N GLY A 34 -0.66 2.97 5.79
CA GLY A 34 -0.06 1.91 4.99
C GLY A 34 -0.05 0.59 5.77
N VAL A 35 -0.68 -0.44 5.22
CA VAL A 35 -0.67 -1.80 5.77
C VAL A 35 0.21 -2.66 4.88
N THR A 36 1.22 -3.27 5.49
CA THR A 36 2.22 -4.07 4.77
C THR A 36 2.70 -5.25 5.60
N GLY A 37 3.48 -6.12 4.97
CA GLY A 37 3.92 -7.40 5.51
C GLY A 37 4.09 -8.43 4.40
N LEU A 38 4.86 -9.47 4.68
CA LEU A 38 5.09 -10.56 3.74
C LEU A 38 3.78 -11.21 3.29
N SER A 39 3.82 -11.88 2.14
CA SER A 39 2.73 -12.68 1.63
C SER A 39 2.24 -13.65 2.70
N ARG A 40 0.91 -13.77 2.82
CA ARG A 40 0.23 -14.59 3.84
C ARG A 40 0.47 -14.18 5.30
N ALA A 41 0.99 -12.99 5.57
CA ALA A 41 1.05 -12.44 6.95
C ALA A 41 -0.32 -12.08 7.55
N GLY A 42 -1.42 -12.18 6.78
CA GLY A 42 -2.77 -11.91 7.25
C GLY A 42 -3.26 -10.47 7.06
N LYS A 43 -2.60 -9.65 6.23
CA LYS A 43 -2.97 -8.24 5.94
C LYS A 43 -4.45 -8.09 5.57
N THR A 44 -4.93 -8.89 4.61
CA THR A 44 -6.32 -8.85 4.14
C THR A 44 -7.30 -9.11 5.28
N VAL A 45 -7.05 -10.13 6.10
CA VAL A 45 -7.90 -10.47 7.26
C VAL A 45 -7.89 -9.34 8.28
N PHE A 46 -6.71 -8.78 8.58
CA PHE A 46 -6.55 -7.66 9.49
C PHE A 46 -7.36 -6.44 9.03
N ILE A 47 -7.20 -6.02 7.77
CA ILE A 47 -7.93 -4.87 7.22
C ILE A 47 -9.42 -5.14 7.23
N THR A 48 -9.87 -6.32 6.77
CA THR A 48 -11.29 -6.67 6.77
C THR A 48 -11.89 -6.63 8.19
N ALA A 49 -11.19 -7.19 9.19
CA ALA A 49 -11.66 -7.17 10.58
C ALA A 49 -11.69 -5.75 11.16
N LEU A 50 -10.66 -4.94 10.89
CA LEU A 50 -10.57 -3.55 11.32
C LEU A 50 -11.73 -2.72 10.76
N VAL A 51 -11.91 -2.76 9.44
CA VAL A 51 -12.99 -2.05 8.71
C VAL A 51 -14.36 -2.52 9.21
N HIS A 52 -14.54 -3.83 9.36
CA HIS A 52 -15.80 -4.39 9.85
C HIS A 52 -16.13 -3.90 11.26
N GLY A 53 -15.14 -3.87 12.14
CA GLY A 53 -15.32 -3.38 13.51
C GLY A 53 -15.70 -1.90 13.57
N PHE A 54 -15.13 -1.05 12.72
CA PHE A 54 -15.56 0.35 12.59
C PHE A 54 -17.00 0.46 12.10
N LEU A 55 -17.36 -0.26 11.02
CA LEU A 55 -18.69 -0.15 10.40
C LEU A 55 -19.83 -0.71 11.27
N ARG A 56 -19.55 -1.73 12.08
CA ARG A 56 -20.56 -2.37 12.95
C ARG A 56 -20.55 -1.87 14.40
N GLY A 57 -19.61 -1.02 14.79
CA GLY A 57 -19.45 -0.56 16.17
C GLY A 57 -19.03 -1.69 17.12
N GLY A 58 -18.14 -2.58 16.66
CA GLY A 58 -17.61 -3.67 17.47
C GLY A 58 -16.80 -3.15 18.66
N ARG A 59 -16.88 -3.79 19.83
CA ARG A 59 -15.99 -3.44 20.94
C ARG A 59 -14.58 -3.95 20.63
N PHE A 60 -13.65 -3.04 20.38
CA PHE A 60 -12.23 -3.36 20.39
C PHE A 60 -11.65 -3.03 21.77
N PRO A 61 -11.40 -4.02 22.66
CA PRO A 61 -10.98 -3.77 24.04
C PRO A 61 -9.65 -3.00 24.14
N VAL A 62 -8.82 -3.08 23.10
CA VAL A 62 -7.49 -2.46 23.01
C VAL A 62 -7.53 -1.04 22.43
N PHE A 63 -8.63 -0.64 21.79
CA PHE A 63 -8.77 0.71 21.23
C PHE A 63 -9.63 1.55 22.18
N GLU A 64 -8.99 2.31 23.08
CA GLU A 64 -9.67 3.16 24.07
C GLU A 64 -10.68 4.14 23.48
N SER A 65 -10.42 4.70 22.28
CA SER A 65 -11.37 5.58 21.59
C SER A 65 -12.64 4.86 21.13
N LEU A 66 -12.53 3.55 20.84
CA LEU A 66 -13.63 2.67 20.46
C LEU A 66 -14.34 2.08 21.68
N SER A 67 -13.61 1.79 22.76
CA SER A 67 -14.17 1.26 24.01
C SER A 67 -14.79 2.36 24.90
N SER A 68 -14.32 3.60 24.81
CA SER A 68 -14.91 4.79 25.46
C SER A 68 -16.19 5.30 24.80
N GLY A 69 -16.63 4.69 23.68
CA GLY A 69 -17.88 5.04 23.01
C GLY A 69 -17.86 6.40 22.28
N ARG A 70 -16.67 6.98 22.04
CA ARG A 70 -16.53 8.28 21.38
C ARG A 70 -16.78 8.21 19.87
N ILE A 71 -16.75 7.02 19.26
CA ILE A 71 -17.07 6.84 17.84
C ILE A 71 -18.58 6.74 17.69
N ALA A 72 -19.18 7.72 17.01
CA ALA A 72 -20.61 7.75 16.73
C ALA A 72 -20.98 6.88 15.53
N ARG A 73 -20.19 6.97 14.45
CA ARG A 73 -20.46 6.25 13.20
C ARG A 73 -19.20 6.10 12.38
N ALA A 74 -19.08 5.00 11.63
CA ALA A 74 -18.14 4.90 10.52
C ALA A 74 -18.89 4.52 9.24
N ARG A 75 -18.43 5.01 8.10
CA ARG A 75 -18.98 4.72 6.78
C ARG A 75 -17.88 4.64 5.73
N LEU A 76 -18.11 3.83 4.70
CA LEU A 76 -17.25 3.78 3.52
C LEU A 76 -17.51 5.03 2.67
N GLU A 77 -16.44 5.64 2.19
CA GLU A 77 -16.48 6.77 1.25
C GLU A 77 -15.74 6.40 -0.04
N PRO A 78 -15.98 7.12 -1.15
CA PRO A 78 -15.18 6.99 -2.36
C PRO A 78 -13.70 7.18 -2.06
N GLN A 79 -12.87 6.36 -2.68
CA GLN A 79 -11.43 6.41 -2.52
C GLN A 79 -10.84 7.64 -3.25
N PRO A 80 -9.67 8.14 -2.83
CA PRO A 80 -9.07 9.34 -3.44
C PRO A 80 -8.50 9.11 -4.84
N ASP A 81 -8.01 7.90 -5.16
CA ASP A 81 -7.32 7.63 -6.42
C ASP A 81 -8.05 6.53 -7.21
N ASP A 82 -8.75 6.93 -8.26
CA ASP A 82 -9.44 6.00 -9.17
C ASP A 82 -8.46 5.11 -9.97
N GLY A 83 -7.16 5.43 -9.97
CA GLY A 83 -6.10 4.62 -10.58
C GLY A 83 -5.66 3.42 -9.73
N ILE A 84 -5.99 3.40 -8.44
CA ILE A 84 -5.66 2.32 -7.51
C ILE A 84 -6.89 1.41 -7.33
N PRO A 85 -6.76 0.07 -7.41
CA PRO A 85 -7.89 -0.81 -7.14
C PRO A 85 -8.48 -0.63 -5.73
N ARG A 86 -9.80 -0.59 -5.63
CA ARG A 86 -10.49 -0.59 -4.33
C ARG A 86 -10.26 -1.91 -3.59
N PHE A 87 -9.96 -1.83 -2.29
CA PHE A 87 -9.95 -2.99 -1.43
C PHE A 87 -11.33 -3.65 -1.38
N ALA A 88 -11.41 -4.93 -1.74
CA ALA A 88 -12.66 -5.67 -1.90
C ALA A 88 -13.27 -6.13 -0.56
N TYR A 89 -13.52 -5.17 0.35
CA TYR A 89 -14.00 -5.42 1.71
C TYR A 89 -15.21 -6.35 1.76
N GLU A 90 -16.24 -6.10 0.95
CA GLU A 90 -17.48 -6.89 0.95
C GLU A 90 -17.23 -8.35 0.55
N ALA A 91 -16.41 -8.56 -0.48
CA ALA A 91 -16.06 -9.89 -0.96
C ALA A 91 -15.22 -10.66 0.05
N HIS A 92 -14.26 -9.99 0.69
CA HIS A 92 -13.43 -10.59 1.74
C HIS A 92 -14.26 -10.94 2.98
N LEU A 93 -15.22 -10.08 3.35
CA LEU A 93 -16.12 -10.33 4.47
C LEU A 93 -17.04 -11.53 4.20
N SER A 94 -17.67 -11.61 3.02
CA SER A 94 -18.48 -12.78 2.62
C SER A 94 -17.63 -14.05 2.63
N THR A 95 -16.38 -13.98 2.15
CA THR A 95 -15.46 -15.13 2.18
C THR A 95 -15.18 -15.61 3.61
N LEU A 96 -14.96 -14.69 4.54
CA LEU A 96 -14.69 -15.02 5.94
C LEU A 96 -15.93 -15.53 6.68
N ILE A 97 -17.09 -14.88 6.51
CA ILE A 97 -18.29 -15.16 7.32
C ILE A 97 -19.15 -16.25 6.69
N GLU A 98 -19.45 -16.13 5.40
CA GLU A 98 -20.40 -17.01 4.70
C GLU A 98 -19.70 -18.30 4.26
N LYS A 99 -18.56 -18.16 3.57
CA LYS A 99 -17.81 -19.32 3.05
C LYS A 99 -16.92 -19.97 4.11
N ARG A 100 -16.61 -19.26 5.19
CA ARG A 100 -15.68 -19.68 6.26
C ARG A 100 -14.30 -20.08 5.71
N LEU A 101 -13.85 -19.34 4.70
CA LEU A 101 -12.54 -19.50 4.06
C LEU A 101 -11.66 -18.29 4.33
N TRP A 102 -10.34 -18.49 4.23
CA TRP A 102 -9.40 -17.38 4.24
C TRP A 102 -9.41 -16.67 2.88
N PRO A 103 -9.53 -15.33 2.85
CA PRO A 103 -9.40 -14.56 1.61
C PRO A 103 -8.04 -14.80 0.95
N GLN A 104 -8.02 -14.71 -0.38
CA GLN A 104 -6.75 -14.73 -1.10
C GLN A 104 -5.88 -13.53 -0.70
N SER A 105 -4.57 -13.76 -0.62
CA SER A 105 -3.63 -12.67 -0.36
C SER A 105 -3.67 -11.67 -1.51
N THR A 106 -3.62 -10.39 -1.17
CA THR A 106 -3.45 -9.30 -2.13
C THR A 106 -2.11 -9.44 -2.84
N THR A 107 -2.17 -9.51 -4.18
CA THR A 107 -0.98 -9.53 -5.06
C THR A 107 -0.55 -8.12 -5.46
N ASP A 108 -1.50 -7.18 -5.43
CA ASP A 108 -1.34 -5.81 -5.89
C ASP A 108 -1.74 -4.81 -4.81
N ILE A 109 -1.38 -3.55 -5.02
CA ILE A 109 -1.78 -2.44 -4.17
C ILE A 109 -3.30 -2.24 -4.24
N SER A 110 -3.93 -1.97 -3.09
CA SER A 110 -5.35 -1.60 -3.04
C SER A 110 -5.63 -0.61 -1.92
N GLU A 111 -6.70 0.16 -2.07
CA GLU A 111 -7.03 1.21 -1.09
C GLU A 111 -8.51 1.22 -0.67
N LEU A 112 -8.77 1.78 0.51
CA LEU A 112 -10.11 1.95 1.07
C LEU A 112 -10.18 3.25 1.87
N ARG A 113 -11.26 4.01 1.72
CA ARG A 113 -11.53 5.17 2.56
C ARG A 113 -12.68 4.93 3.53
N LEU A 114 -12.46 5.34 4.78
CA LEU A 114 -13.47 5.41 5.83
C LEU A 114 -13.64 6.84 6.33
N ALA A 115 -14.87 7.30 6.48
CA ALA A 115 -15.20 8.47 7.28
C ALA A 115 -15.69 8.02 8.66
N ILE A 116 -15.02 8.48 9.71
CA ILE A 116 -15.28 8.12 11.11
C ILE A 116 -15.73 9.37 11.86
N ASP A 117 -17.01 9.42 12.21
CA ASP A 117 -17.58 10.48 13.03
C ASP A 117 -17.32 10.15 14.50
N TYR A 118 -16.69 11.08 15.21
CA TYR A 118 -16.32 10.91 16.62
C TYR A 118 -16.58 12.18 17.43
N GLN A 119 -16.79 11.99 18.73
CA GLN A 119 -16.96 13.06 19.70
C GLN A 119 -15.61 13.36 20.39
N ARG A 120 -15.19 14.63 20.35
CA ARG A 120 -14.01 15.11 21.09
C ARG A 120 -14.32 15.22 22.59
N GLU A 121 -13.28 15.37 23.41
CA GLU A 121 -13.40 15.50 24.88
C GLU A 121 -14.24 16.71 25.31
N ASN A 122 -14.25 17.77 24.51
CA ASN A 122 -15.07 18.96 24.71
C ASN A 122 -16.51 18.81 24.17
N GLY A 123 -16.92 17.60 23.76
CA GLY A 123 -18.26 17.30 23.27
C GLY A 123 -18.50 17.63 21.79
N ALA A 124 -17.56 18.29 21.10
CA ALA A 124 -17.71 18.66 19.69
C ALA A 124 -17.62 17.42 18.77
N MET A 125 -18.53 17.35 17.79
CA MET A 125 -18.50 16.33 16.74
C MET A 125 -17.47 16.68 15.66
N ARG A 126 -16.69 15.69 15.23
CA ARG A 126 -15.72 15.79 14.14
C ARG A 126 -15.73 14.52 13.29
N THR A 127 -15.30 14.65 12.05
CA THR A 127 -15.12 13.51 11.14
C THR A 127 -13.63 13.33 10.86
N LEU A 128 -13.12 12.11 11.02
CA LEU A 128 -11.79 11.69 10.62
C LEU A 128 -11.90 10.88 9.32
N THR A 129 -11.12 11.27 8.31
CA THR A 129 -10.96 10.46 7.10
C THR A 129 -9.77 9.52 7.29
N LEU A 130 -9.99 8.22 7.13
CA LEU A 130 -8.97 7.18 7.22
C LEU A 130 -8.83 6.49 5.86
N ASP A 131 -7.68 6.72 5.21
CA ASP A 131 -7.27 6.03 3.99
C ASP A 131 -6.41 4.82 4.37
N ILE A 132 -6.87 3.62 4.08
CA ILE A 132 -6.10 2.39 4.30
C ILE A 132 -5.55 1.93 2.95
N VAL A 133 -4.23 1.77 2.86
CA VAL A 133 -3.55 1.30 1.65
C VAL A 133 -2.87 -0.04 1.95
N ASP A 134 -3.34 -1.12 1.32
CA ASP A 134 -2.72 -2.44 1.38
C ASP A 134 -1.71 -2.59 0.25
N TYR A 135 -0.47 -2.93 0.56
CA TYR A 135 0.55 -3.20 -0.45
C TYR A 135 1.49 -4.35 -0.05
N PRO A 136 2.06 -5.09 -1.02
CA PRO A 136 2.99 -6.18 -0.75
C PRO A 136 4.25 -5.69 -0.02
N GLY A 137 4.61 -6.31 1.11
CA GLY A 137 5.81 -5.94 1.87
C GLY A 137 7.10 -6.33 1.18
N GLU A 138 7.05 -7.27 0.24
CA GLU A 138 8.16 -7.67 -0.62
C GLU A 138 8.71 -6.48 -1.42
N TRP A 139 7.90 -5.48 -1.74
CA TRP A 139 8.35 -4.28 -2.44
C TRP A 139 9.34 -3.47 -1.62
N LEU A 140 9.28 -3.54 -0.28
CA LEU A 140 10.24 -2.90 0.60
C LEU A 140 11.63 -3.56 0.55
N LEU A 141 11.70 -4.82 0.11
CA LEU A 141 12.97 -5.54 -0.03
C LEU A 141 13.83 -5.01 -1.18
N ASP A 142 13.22 -4.28 -2.11
CA ASP A 142 13.89 -3.66 -3.25
C ASP A 142 14.38 -2.24 -2.95
N LEU A 143 14.06 -1.66 -1.80
CA LEU A 143 14.56 -0.33 -1.40
C LEU A 143 16.09 -0.20 -1.45
N PRO A 144 16.90 -1.19 -1.05
CA PRO A 144 18.35 -1.12 -1.16
C PRO A 144 18.85 -0.97 -2.61
N LEU A 145 18.04 -1.31 -3.63
CA LEU A 145 18.40 -1.18 -5.03
C LEU A 145 18.55 0.28 -5.47
N LEU A 146 17.88 1.23 -4.79
CA LEU A 146 18.00 2.66 -5.08
C LEU A 146 19.44 3.18 -4.96
N HIS A 147 20.27 2.49 -4.18
CA HIS A 147 21.66 2.86 -3.92
C HIS A 147 22.68 1.93 -4.60
N LYS A 148 22.22 1.03 -5.48
CA LYS A 148 23.08 0.05 -6.14
C LYS A 148 23.04 0.21 -7.65
N SER A 149 24.21 0.13 -8.29
CA SER A 149 24.27 -0.06 -9.73
C SER A 149 23.80 -1.47 -10.09
N TYR A 150 23.38 -1.65 -11.35
CA TYR A 150 23.02 -2.97 -11.87
C TYR A 150 24.17 -3.98 -11.71
N GLU A 151 25.42 -3.54 -11.93
CA GLU A 151 26.61 -4.37 -11.79
C GLU A 151 26.82 -4.84 -10.34
N GLN A 152 26.65 -3.93 -9.36
CA GLN A 152 26.76 -4.24 -7.94
C GLN A 152 25.69 -5.25 -7.50
N TRP A 153 24.42 -4.97 -7.81
CA TRP A 153 23.31 -5.87 -7.50
C TRP A 153 23.47 -7.25 -8.16
N SER A 154 23.94 -7.30 -9.41
CA SER A 154 24.16 -8.55 -10.13
C SER A 154 25.25 -9.39 -9.49
N ALA A 155 26.38 -8.78 -9.11
CA ALA A 155 27.48 -9.46 -8.46
C ALA A 155 27.06 -10.05 -7.10
N GLU A 156 26.35 -9.26 -6.29
CA GLU A 156 25.81 -9.70 -4.99
C GLU A 156 24.79 -10.83 -5.14
N SER A 157 23.86 -10.72 -6.11
CA SER A 157 22.83 -11.74 -6.36
C SER A 157 23.44 -13.08 -6.80
N ILE A 158 24.48 -13.05 -7.64
CA ILE A 158 25.23 -14.24 -8.04
C ILE A 158 26.01 -14.84 -6.86
N ALA A 159 26.55 -14.00 -5.97
CA ALA A 159 27.21 -14.50 -4.76
C ALA A 159 26.21 -15.19 -3.81
N LEU A 160 25.06 -14.56 -3.56
CA LEU A 160 23.98 -15.09 -2.71
C LEU A 160 23.36 -16.38 -3.26
N SER A 161 23.27 -16.53 -4.59
CA SER A 161 22.72 -17.74 -5.21
C SER A 161 23.57 -18.99 -4.97
N ARG A 162 24.86 -18.82 -4.68
CA ARG A 162 25.81 -19.90 -4.37
C ARG A 162 25.78 -20.34 -2.91
N GLN A 163 25.07 -19.61 -2.04
CA GLN A 163 24.98 -19.89 -0.61
C GLN A 163 23.72 -20.72 -0.28
N VAL A 164 23.77 -21.51 0.79
CA VAL A 164 22.61 -22.26 1.31
C VAL A 164 21.57 -21.27 1.88
N PRO A 165 20.25 -21.50 1.70
CA PRO A 165 19.59 -22.64 1.03
C PRO A 165 19.46 -22.51 -0.49
N ARG A 166 19.81 -21.35 -1.07
CA ARG A 166 19.58 -21.03 -2.48
C ARG A 166 20.43 -21.86 -3.44
N ALA A 167 21.59 -22.32 -2.98
CA ALA A 167 22.57 -23.07 -3.77
C ALA A 167 21.98 -24.27 -4.52
N ALA A 168 21.04 -25.00 -3.90
CA ALA A 168 20.39 -26.15 -4.53
C ALA A 168 19.43 -25.71 -5.66
N LEU A 169 18.61 -24.68 -5.40
CA LEU A 169 17.64 -24.13 -6.35
C LEU A 169 18.29 -23.39 -7.51
N ALA A 170 19.46 -22.77 -7.28
CA ALA A 170 20.15 -21.96 -8.27
C ALA A 170 20.97 -22.78 -9.28
N ARG A 171 21.21 -24.09 -9.05
CA ARG A 171 22.09 -24.92 -9.92
C ARG A 171 21.72 -24.86 -11.40
N PRO A 172 20.44 -25.01 -11.82
CA PRO A 172 20.09 -24.98 -13.24
C PRO A 172 20.41 -23.62 -13.88
N CYS A 173 20.03 -22.53 -13.21
CA CYS A 173 20.31 -21.17 -13.65
C CYS A 173 21.83 -20.90 -13.75
N MET A 174 22.60 -21.37 -12.75
CA MET A 174 24.04 -21.20 -12.74
C MET A 174 24.76 -21.98 -13.84
N SER A 175 24.23 -23.12 -14.27
CA SER A 175 24.76 -23.87 -15.42
C SER A 175 24.59 -23.08 -16.72
N ILE A 176 23.42 -22.46 -16.91
CA ILE A 176 23.13 -21.62 -18.08
C ILE A 176 24.02 -20.38 -18.08
N LEU A 177 24.14 -19.70 -16.93
CA LEU A 177 25.01 -18.53 -16.78
C LEU A 177 26.47 -18.80 -17.17
N LYS A 178 27.01 -19.99 -16.87
CA LYS A 178 28.37 -20.38 -17.30
C LYS A 178 28.50 -20.57 -18.81
N ALA A 179 27.43 -20.97 -19.49
CA ALA A 179 27.42 -21.18 -20.93
C ALA A 179 27.23 -19.87 -21.71
N LEU A 180 26.72 -18.82 -21.07
CA LEU A 180 26.52 -17.52 -21.69
C LEU A 180 27.86 -16.77 -21.84
N ARG A 181 28.16 -16.30 -23.06
CA ARG A 181 29.25 -15.36 -23.32
C ARG A 181 28.72 -13.94 -23.15
N PRO A 182 29.31 -13.09 -22.27
CA PRO A 182 28.90 -11.70 -22.17
C PRO A 182 29.15 -11.00 -23.52
N SER A 183 28.10 -10.66 -24.24
CA SER A 183 28.22 -9.79 -25.41
C SER A 183 28.64 -8.40 -24.92
N ARG A 184 29.71 -7.87 -25.53
CA ARG A 184 30.34 -6.58 -25.22
C ARG A 184 29.31 -5.47 -24.95
N ARG A 185 29.58 -4.65 -23.93
CA ARG A 185 28.76 -3.53 -23.42
C ARG A 185 28.09 -2.75 -24.58
N ARG A 186 26.77 -2.86 -24.69
CA ARG A 186 25.97 -2.01 -25.59
C ARG A 186 25.84 -0.65 -24.92
N THR A 187 26.81 0.24 -25.16
CA THR A 187 26.76 1.63 -24.70
C THR A 187 25.54 2.26 -25.37
N LYS A 188 24.44 2.45 -24.60
CA LYS A 188 23.34 3.32 -25.02
C LYS A 188 23.94 4.71 -25.23
N ARG A 189 24.20 5.10 -26.49
CA ARG A 189 24.39 6.50 -26.85
C ARG A 189 23.11 7.22 -26.43
N ARG A 190 23.22 8.09 -25.42
CA ARG A 190 22.18 9.08 -25.13
C ARG A 190 21.94 9.87 -26.42
N ARG A 191 20.71 9.84 -26.94
CA ARG A 191 20.16 10.87 -27.83
C ARG A 191 19.18 11.66 -26.99
#